data_AF-K1RNC5-F1
#
_entry.id   AF-K1RNC5-F1
#
_cell.length_a   1.000
_cell.length_b   1.000
_cell.length_c   1.000
_cell.angle_alpha   90.00
_cell.angle_beta   90.00
_cell.angle_gamma   90.00
#
_symmetry.space_group_name_H-M   'P 1'
#
loop_
_entity.id
_entity.type
_entity.pdbx_description
1 polymer ?
#
loop_
_entity_poly.entity_id
_entity_poly.type
_entity_poly.pdbx_seq_one_letter_code
_entity_poly.pdbx_strand_id
1 'polypeptide(L)' 'MREPEAPASAVVWVGALADSSVNLTVRAWTRNADYWNVYFEYNERFYKELPAAGINFPFPQMDVHLKKE' A
#
# COMPACT_ATOMS: atom_id res chain seq x y z
N MET A 1 -14.07 4.99 -33.67
CA MET A 1 -13.32 5.39 -32.45
C MET A 1 -14.03 4.72 -31.29
N ARG A 2 -13.37 3.79 -30.59
CA ARG A 2 -13.98 3.12 -29.43
C ARG A 2 -14.03 4.15 -28.30
N GLU A 3 -15.21 4.41 -27.74
CA GLU A 3 -15.37 5.15 -26.48
C GLU A 3 -14.33 4.63 -25.48
N PRO A 4 -13.62 5.49 -24.71
CA PRO A 4 -12.80 4.98 -23.63
C PRO A 4 -13.76 4.36 -22.62
N GLU A 5 -13.87 3.02 -22.63
CA GLU A 5 -14.55 2.28 -21.58
C GLU A 5 -14.04 2.82 -20.24
N ALA A 6 -14.98 3.05 -19.32
CA ALA A 6 -14.74 3.73 -18.04
C ALA A 6 -13.37 3.36 -17.46
N PRO A 7 -12.60 4.32 -16.92
CA PRO A 7 -11.27 4.04 -16.39
C PRO A 7 -11.39 2.83 -15.48
N ALA A 8 -10.61 1.78 -15.78
CA ALA A 8 -10.75 0.52 -15.08
C ALA A 8 -10.73 0.77 -13.57
N SER A 9 -11.64 0.13 -12.83
CA SER A 9 -11.73 0.32 -11.38
C SER A 9 -10.37 0.14 -10.72
N ALA A 10 -10.09 0.89 -9.66
CA ALA A 10 -8.87 0.71 -8.90
C ALA A 10 -8.77 -0.74 -8.41
N VAL A 11 -7.59 -1.33 -8.58
CA VAL A 11 -7.31 -2.73 -8.22
C VAL A 11 -6.28 -2.78 -7.11
N VAL A 12 -6.50 -3.67 -6.16
CA VAL A 12 -5.60 -3.95 -5.05
C VAL A 12 -5.23 -5.43 -5.10
N TRP A 13 -3.93 -5.72 -5.11
CA TRP A 13 -3.40 -7.08 -5.14
C TRP A 13 -2.37 -7.29 -4.03
N VAL A 14 -2.27 -8.52 -3.54
CA VAL A 14 -1.12 -8.95 -2.74
C VAL A 14 0.02 -9.22 -3.72
N GLY A 15 1.04 -8.37 -3.68
CA GLY A 15 2.22 -8.50 -4.53
C GLY A 15 3.16 -9.60 -4.02
N ALA A 16 3.41 -9.63 -2.72
CA ALA A 16 4.24 -10.65 -2.09
C ALA A 16 3.93 -10.80 -0.59
N LEU A 17 4.20 -11.99 -0.06
CA LEU A 17 4.32 -12.27 1.36
C LEU A 17 5.82 -12.31 1.67
N ALA A 18 6.34 -11.26 2.31
CA ALA A 18 7.73 -11.18 2.74
C ALA A 18 7.91 -11.72 4.17
N ASP A 19 9.15 -11.90 4.61
CA ASP A 19 9.48 -12.53 5.89
C ASP A 19 8.87 -11.84 7.12
N SER A 20 8.59 -10.53 7.03
CA SER A 20 7.93 -9.77 8.10
C SER A 20 6.88 -8.77 7.61
N SER A 21 6.40 -8.89 6.36
CA SER A 21 5.41 -7.97 5.81
C SER A 21 4.54 -8.59 4.70
N VAL A 22 3.32 -8.07 4.54
CA VAL A 22 2.49 -8.32 3.35
C VAL A 22 2.61 -7.11 2.44
N ASN A 23 3.17 -7.31 1.24
CA ASN A 23 3.34 -6.23 0.28
C ASN A 23 2.08 -6.12 -0.59
N LEU A 24 1.33 -5.03 -0.43
CA LEU A 24 0.15 -4.73 -1.23
C LEU A 24 0.52 -3.81 -2.40
N THR A 25 -0.02 -4.10 -3.58
CA THR A 25 0.10 -3.26 -4.78
C THR A 25 -1.27 -2.69 -5.12
N VAL A 26 -1.35 -1.36 -5.19
CA VAL A 26 -2.56 -0.64 -5.62
C VAL A 26 -2.30 -0.05 -6.99
N ARG A 27 -3.21 -0.25 -7.95
CA ARG A 27 -3.20 0.44 -9.24
C ARG A 27 -4.52 1.15 -9.46
N ALA A 28 -4.43 2.43 -9.81
CA ALA A 28 -5.57 3.27 -10.14
C ALA A 28 -5.26 4.09 -11.39
N TRP A 29 -6.32 4.47 -12.12
CA TRP A 29 -6.21 5.32 -13.29
C TRP A 29 -6.59 6.75 -12.91
N THR A 30 -5.78 7.71 -13.32
CA THR A 30 -6.05 9.13 -13.12
C THR A 30 -5.54 9.92 -14.33
N ARG A 31 -6.02 11.16 -14.48
CA ARG A 31 -5.49 12.06 -15.51
C ARG A 31 -4.04 12.41 -15.16
N ASN A 32 -3.21 12.64 -16.18
CA ASN A 32 -1.80 12.99 -15.98
C ASN A 32 -1.61 14.21 -15.07
N ALA A 33 -2.49 15.22 -15.18
CA ALA A 33 -2.44 16.42 -14.33
C ALA A 33 -2.67 16.11 -12.84
N ASP A 34 -3.44 15.06 -12.54
CA ASP A 34 -3.85 14.70 -11.19
C ASP A 34 -2.94 13.61 -10.57
N TYR A 35 -1.98 13.07 -11.33
CA TYR A 35 -1.15 11.93 -10.93
C TYR A 35 -0.46 12.15 -9.57
N TRP A 36 0.26 13.26 -9.42
CA TRP A 36 0.99 13.54 -8.18
C TRP A 36 0.07 13.82 -7.00
N ASN A 37 -1.04 14.51 -7.23
CA ASN A 37 -2.03 14.78 -6.19
C ASN A 37 -2.61 13.48 -5.66
N VAL A 38 -3.09 12.61 -6.56
CA VAL A 38 -3.62 11.28 -6.19
C VAL A 38 -2.54 10.43 -5.52
N TYR A 39 -1.32 10.44 -6.04
CA TYR A 39 -0.23 9.65 -5.47
C TYR A 39 0.07 10.05 -4.01
N PHE A 40 0.26 11.33 -3.72
CA PHE A 40 0.60 11.78 -2.37
C PHE A 40 -0.59 11.71 -1.41
N GLU A 41 -1.78 12.11 -1.85
CA GLU A 41 -2.98 12.10 -1.02
C GLU A 41 -3.31 10.68 -0.54
N TYR A 42 -3.31 9.70 -1.46
CA TYR A 42 -3.64 8.33 -1.08
C TYR A 42 -2.53 7.68 -0.24
N ASN A 43 -1.25 7.99 -0.48
CA ASN A 43 -0.18 7.53 0.40
C ASN A 43 -0.41 8.04 1.84
N GLU A 44 -0.69 9.33 2.03
CA GLU A 44 -0.96 9.90 3.35
C GLU A 44 -2.20 9.28 3.99
N ARG A 45 -3.26 9.05 3.22
CA ARG A 45 -4.47 8.37 3.69
C ARG A 45 -4.17 6.93 4.11
N PHE A 46 -3.40 6.16 3.35
CA PHE A 46 -3.00 4.81 3.75
C PHE A 46 -2.22 4.83 5.07
N TYR A 47 -1.30 5.77 5.26
CA TYR A 47 -0.56 5.90 6.51
C TYR A 47 -1.43 6.26 7.72
N LYS A 48 -2.53 6.99 7.54
CA LYS A 48 -3.43 7.40 8.63
C LYS A 48 -4.55 6.40 8.89
N GLU A 49 -5.16 5.88 7.82
CA GLU A 49 -6.35 5.03 7.88
C GLU A 49 -6.00 3.57 8.23
N LEU A 50 -4.87 3.03 7.74
CA LEU A 50 -4.48 1.64 8.02
C LEU A 50 -4.25 1.38 9.53
N PRO A 51 -3.51 2.23 10.27
CA PRO A 51 -3.38 2.09 11.72
C PRO A 51 -4.71 2.26 12.45
N ALA A 52 -5.58 3.17 11.98
CA ALA A 52 -6.92 3.35 12.56
C ALA A 52 -7.82 2.12 12.37
N ALA A 53 -7.62 1.36 11.29
CA ALA A 53 -8.27 0.08 11.03
C ALA A 53 -7.62 -1.11 11.77
N GLY A 54 -6.59 -0.88 12.58
CA GLY A 54 -5.88 -1.91 13.34
C GLY A 54 -4.77 -2.63 12.55
N ILE A 55 -4.39 -2.14 11.38
CA ILE A 55 -3.26 -2.66 10.60
C ILE A 55 -1.99 -1.97 11.09
N ASN A 56 -1.08 -2.74 11.68
CA ASN A 56 0.19 -2.21 12.16
C ASN A 56 1.25 -2.29 11.06
N PHE A 57 1.99 -1.21 10.86
CA PHE A 57 3.13 -1.23 9.93
C PHE A 57 4.29 -1.97 10.59
N PRO A 58 4.77 -3.08 10.00
CA PRO A 58 5.86 -3.85 10.59
C PRO A 58 7.13 -3.01 10.56
N PHE A 59 7.67 -2.73 11.75
CA PHE A 59 9.07 -2.35 11.87
C PHE A 59 9.93 -3.61 11.73
N PRO A 60 11.13 -3.53 11.14
CA PRO A 60 12.04 -4.67 11.08
C PRO A 60 12.29 -5.18 12.50
N GLN A 61 11.75 -6.35 12.82
CA GLN A 61 11.95 -6.99 14.11
C GLN A 61 13.32 -7.67 14.12
N MET A 62 14.13 -7.33 15.12
CA MET A 62 15.39 -8.01 15.41
C MET A 62 15.19 -8.85 16.67
N ASP A 63 15.07 -10.17 16.53
CA ASP A 63 14.97 -11.09 17.65
C ASP A 63 16.34 -11.27 18.33
N VAL A 64 16.51 -10.69 19.51
CA VAL A 64 17.71 -10.87 20.32
C VAL A 64 17.53 -12.06 21.27
N HIS A 65 18.18 -13.18 20.96
CA HIS A 65 18.24 -14.34 21.85
C HIS A 65 19.39 -14.16 22.87
N LEU A 66 19.07 -13.69 24.07
CA LEU A 66 20.01 -13.65 25.20
C LEU A 66 20.16 -15.06 25.79
N LYS A 67 21.27 -15.75 25.51
CA LYS A 67 21.70 -16.89 26.34
C LYS A 67 22.26 -16.33 27.65
N LYS A 68 21.57 -16.59 28.77
CA LYS A 68 22.16 -16.44 30.11
C LYS A 68 23.15 -17.59 30.32
N GLU A 69 24.41 -17.24 30.59
CA GLU A 69 25.34 -18.12 31.33
C GLU A 69 24.97 -18.18 32.81
#